data_AF-A0A662TN25-F1
#
_entry.id   AF-A0A662TN25-F1
#
_cell.length_a   1.000
_cell.length_b   1.000
_cell.length_c   1.000
_cell.angle_alpha   90.00
_cell.angle_beta   90.00
_cell.angle_gamma   90.00
#
_symmetry.space_group_name_H-M   'P 1'
#
loop_
_entity.id
_entity.type
_entity.pdbx_description
1 polymer ?
#
loop_
_entity_poly.entity_id
_entity_poly.type
_entity_poly.pdbx_seq_one_letter_code
_entity_poly.pdbx_strand_id
1 'polypeptide(L)'
;MERSFVVTPWEVRGTIDYTRLVEEFGLERLDEKMISSLPDPPFIFRRRVVMAHRDGWVIVERIRTKLPFAILTGFTVSHPKPHLGNRLIADMLSYFQRQGGRLYLCIADIESLTVRGVPLDEGRRRALEEFLPALYALGVDIESAFVYFQSAMPILYRLAARIASIVSSSELHDIYGDVTPGQMFASFIQVADILLPQLLEGPIPTVVPVAVDQDTHIRFTRDVAKRLNARRFTLPSAFYTELTPGLTGTSKMSKSIPSSLIELGEADTVLRQKIQQAFTGGRATAEEHRRYGGNPSICTVFALMRHHFITDDT
;
A
#
# COMPACT_ATOMS: atom_id res chain seq x y z
N MET A 1 15.40 5.15 -24.66
CA MET A 1 16.01 5.58 -23.38
C MET A 1 15.71 4.49 -22.37
N GLU A 2 16.71 3.75 -21.89
CA GLU A 2 16.49 2.77 -20.83
C GLU A 2 15.90 3.50 -19.61
N ARG A 3 14.85 2.94 -19.01
CA ARG A 3 14.27 3.49 -17.78
C ARG A 3 15.28 3.32 -16.66
N SER A 4 15.55 4.38 -15.90
CA SER A 4 16.48 4.37 -14.76
C SER A 4 15.94 3.56 -13.56
N PHE A 5 14.63 3.29 -13.52
CA PHE A 5 13.97 2.44 -12.54
C PHE A 5 12.72 1.77 -13.11
N VAL A 6 12.25 0.73 -12.44
CA VAL A 6 11.00 0.00 -12.72
C VAL A 6 10.19 -0.04 -11.43
N VAL A 7 8.91 0.33 -11.50
CA VAL A 7 7.96 0.27 -10.38
C VAL A 7 6.67 -0.35 -10.90
N THR A 8 6.39 -1.58 -10.49
CA THR A 8 5.15 -2.32 -10.77
C THR A 8 4.70 -3.03 -9.48
N PRO A 9 3.47 -3.57 -9.43
CA PRO A 9 3.02 -4.34 -8.27
C PRO A 9 3.88 -5.57 -7.94
N TRP A 10 4.59 -6.11 -8.95
CA TRP A 10 5.37 -7.34 -8.83
C TRP A 10 6.89 -7.12 -8.80
N GLU A 11 7.37 -5.99 -9.33
CA GLU A 11 8.79 -5.68 -9.45
C GLU A 11 9.08 -4.21 -9.11
N VAL A 12 10.08 -4.00 -8.25
CA VAL A 12 10.67 -2.68 -8.00
C VAL A 12 12.19 -2.78 -8.15
N ARG A 13 12.77 -1.99 -9.07
CA ARG A 13 14.19 -2.03 -9.40
C ARG A 13 14.74 -0.63 -9.70
N GLY A 14 15.99 -0.38 -9.33
CA GLY A 14 16.68 0.91 -9.54
C GLY A 14 16.37 1.95 -8.47
N THR A 15 17.06 3.10 -8.52
CA THR A 15 16.83 4.23 -7.61
C THR A 15 15.62 5.01 -8.07
N ILE A 16 14.58 5.08 -7.23
CA ILE A 16 13.30 5.67 -7.60
C ILE A 16 13.39 7.19 -7.53
N ASP A 17 13.13 7.84 -8.66
CA ASP A 17 12.84 9.27 -8.69
C ASP A 17 11.34 9.47 -8.52
N TYR A 18 10.91 9.78 -7.29
CA TYR A 18 9.49 9.98 -6.98
C TYR A 18 8.88 11.18 -7.71
N THR A 19 9.68 12.17 -8.12
CA THR A 19 9.17 13.31 -8.90
C THR A 19 8.75 12.85 -10.28
N ARG A 20 9.66 12.16 -10.96
CA ARG A 20 9.37 11.58 -12.27
C ARG A 20 8.28 10.52 -12.19
N LEU A 21 8.25 9.69 -11.15
CA LEU A 21 7.23 8.66 -10.96
C LEU A 21 5.82 9.26 -10.83
N VAL A 22 5.67 10.33 -10.05
CA VAL A 22 4.40 11.06 -9.89
C VAL A 22 3.91 11.60 -11.23
N GLU A 23 4.80 12.16 -12.04
CA GLU A 23 4.48 12.65 -13.39
C GLU A 23 4.09 11.51 -14.34
N GLU A 24 4.89 10.43 -14.39
CA GLU A 24 4.62 9.27 -15.25
C GLU A 24 3.30 8.58 -14.91
N PHE A 25 2.92 8.53 -13.63
CA PHE A 25 1.66 7.91 -13.19
C PHE A 25 0.47 8.89 -13.22
N GLY A 26 0.71 10.17 -13.54
CA GLY A 26 -0.31 11.21 -13.52
C GLY A 26 -0.96 11.33 -12.14
N LEU A 27 -0.14 11.39 -11.09
CA LEU A 27 -0.56 11.57 -9.71
C LEU A 27 -0.46 13.04 -9.30
N GLU A 28 -1.22 13.43 -8.28
CA GLU A 28 -1.15 14.75 -7.68
C GLU A 28 -0.37 14.68 -6.36
N ARG A 29 0.50 15.65 -6.10
CA ARG A 29 1.23 15.71 -4.82
C ARG A 29 0.35 16.23 -3.69
N LEU A 30 0.66 15.82 -2.46
CA LEU A 30 0.06 16.43 -1.28
C LEU A 30 0.61 17.85 -1.08
N ASP A 31 -0.18 18.84 -1.50
CA ASP A 31 0.10 20.25 -1.26
C ASP A 31 -0.25 20.68 0.17
N GLU A 32 0.23 21.86 0.56
CA GLU A 32 -0.02 22.41 1.90
C GLU A 32 -1.51 22.67 2.15
N LYS A 33 -2.26 22.99 1.09
CA LYS A 33 -3.70 23.25 1.17
C LYS A 33 -4.48 21.98 1.55
N MET A 34 -4.11 20.83 0.99
CA MET A 34 -4.70 19.54 1.33
C MET A 34 -4.35 19.16 2.76
N ILE A 35 -3.06 19.24 3.13
CA ILE A 35 -2.60 18.88 4.47
C ILE A 35 -3.29 19.73 5.54
N SER A 36 -3.39 21.04 5.32
CA SER A 36 -4.09 21.96 6.24
C SER A 36 -5.61 21.78 6.26
N SER A 37 -6.20 21.15 5.24
CA SER A 37 -7.62 20.81 5.20
C SER A 37 -7.96 19.50 5.92
N LEU A 38 -6.95 18.68 6.21
CA LEU A 38 -7.10 17.43 6.96
C LEU A 38 -7.08 17.74 8.47
N PRO A 39 -8.06 17.27 9.25
CA PRO A 39 -8.07 17.45 10.70
C PRO A 39 -7.10 16.46 11.38
N ASP A 40 -6.15 16.99 12.15
CA ASP A 40 -5.13 16.22 12.89
C ASP A 40 -4.43 15.13 12.03
N PRO A 41 -3.80 15.50 10.90
CA PRO A 41 -3.16 14.54 10.03
C PRO A 41 -1.89 14.01 10.71
N PRO A 42 -1.63 12.68 10.69
CA PRO A 42 -0.45 12.12 11.31
C PRO A 42 0.82 12.61 10.62
N PHE A 43 1.96 12.49 11.29
CA PHE A 43 3.24 13.00 10.81
C PHE A 43 3.61 12.50 9.40
N ILE A 44 3.15 11.30 9.01
CA ILE A 44 3.36 10.75 7.66
C ILE A 44 2.74 11.59 6.54
N PHE A 45 1.66 12.34 6.80
CA PHE A 45 1.11 13.31 5.85
C PHE A 45 1.90 14.62 5.90
N ARG A 46 2.18 15.15 7.09
CA ARG A 46 2.93 16.42 7.25
C ARG A 46 4.33 16.36 6.64
N ARG A 47 5.01 15.23 6.80
CA ARG A 47 6.34 14.94 6.21
C ARG A 47 6.28 14.47 4.77
N ARG A 48 5.09 14.36 4.18
CA ARG A 48 4.85 13.87 2.82
C ARG A 48 5.45 12.48 2.57
N VAL A 49 5.45 11.62 3.59
CA VAL A 49 5.70 10.17 3.42
C VAL A 49 4.52 9.56 2.65
N VAL A 50 3.30 10.01 2.96
CA VAL A 50 2.18 10.00 2.02
C VAL A 50 2.47 11.10 1.00
N MET A 51 2.97 10.71 -0.18
CA MET A 51 3.64 11.63 -1.12
C MET A 51 2.74 12.11 -2.25
N ALA A 52 1.72 11.32 -2.61
CA ALA A 52 0.79 11.65 -3.67
C ALA A 52 -0.63 11.13 -3.40
N HIS A 53 -1.58 11.58 -4.20
CA HIS A 53 -2.95 11.10 -4.22
C HIS A 53 -3.52 11.08 -5.64
N ARG A 54 -4.68 10.41 -5.77
CA ARG A 54 -5.54 10.45 -6.95
C ARG A 54 -6.97 10.67 -6.45
N ASP A 55 -7.60 11.75 -6.94
CA ASP A 55 -8.92 12.21 -6.47
C ASP A 55 -9.02 12.39 -4.94
N GLY A 56 -7.88 12.63 -4.25
CA GLY A 56 -7.83 12.71 -2.79
C GLY A 56 -8.77 13.76 -2.20
N TRP A 57 -9.00 14.87 -2.92
CA TRP A 57 -9.95 15.92 -2.53
C TRP A 57 -11.39 15.44 -2.35
N VAL A 58 -11.81 14.39 -3.07
CA VAL A 58 -13.13 13.77 -2.87
C VAL A 58 -13.27 13.28 -1.42
N ILE A 59 -12.22 12.67 -0.89
CA ILE A 59 -12.19 12.11 0.47
C ILE A 59 -12.02 13.23 1.49
N VAL A 60 -11.15 14.22 1.22
CA VAL A 60 -11.00 15.40 2.09
C VAL A 60 -12.35 16.10 2.28
N GLU A 61 -13.14 16.25 1.23
CA GLU A 61 -14.46 16.87 1.32
C GLU A 61 -15.42 16.03 2.17
N ARG A 62 -15.41 14.70 2.06
CA ARG A 62 -16.21 13.81 2.92
C ARG A 62 -15.83 13.95 4.40
N ILE A 63 -14.53 14.02 4.70
CA ILE A 63 -14.02 14.21 6.06
C ILE A 63 -14.48 15.56 6.64
N ARG A 64 -14.41 16.63 5.84
CA ARG A 64 -14.83 17.99 6.25
C ARG A 64 -16.33 18.12 6.45
N THR A 65 -17.12 17.52 5.57
CA THR A 65 -18.58 17.55 5.60
C THR A 65 -19.20 16.48 6.50
N LYS A 66 -18.37 15.60 7.10
CA LYS A 66 -18.81 14.46 7.91
C LYS A 66 -19.78 13.53 7.16
N LEU A 67 -19.61 13.44 5.84
CA LEU A 67 -20.38 12.52 5.00
C LEU A 67 -19.67 11.16 4.94
N PRO A 68 -20.43 10.06 4.80
CA PRO A 68 -19.85 8.71 4.73
C PRO A 68 -18.88 8.54 3.57
N PHE A 69 -17.83 7.77 3.82
CA PHE A 69 -16.92 7.24 2.81
C PHE A 69 -16.38 5.88 3.28
N ALA A 70 -15.95 5.05 2.33
CA ALA A 70 -15.36 3.76 2.61
C ALA A 70 -13.83 3.82 2.53
N ILE A 71 -13.16 3.01 3.33
CA ILE A 71 -11.73 2.73 3.24
C ILE A 71 -11.62 1.29 2.79
N LEU A 72 -10.80 1.02 1.77
CA LEU A 72 -10.44 -0.33 1.43
C LEU A 72 -8.92 -0.47 1.39
N THR A 73 -8.41 -1.52 2.03
CA THR A 73 -7.08 -2.03 1.74
C THR A 73 -7.08 -3.55 1.79
N GLY A 74 -6.01 -4.16 1.25
CA GLY A 74 -5.79 -5.59 1.29
C GLY A 74 -4.37 -5.93 1.73
N PHE A 75 -4.23 -7.03 2.47
CA PHE A 75 -2.93 -7.57 2.85
C PHE A 75 -2.77 -8.99 2.32
N THR A 76 -1.66 -9.24 1.61
CA THR A 76 -1.28 -10.61 1.24
C THR A 76 -0.67 -11.34 2.42
N VAL A 77 -1.09 -12.59 2.60
CA VAL A 77 -0.60 -13.53 3.62
C VAL A 77 0.46 -14.49 3.07
N SER A 78 1.11 -14.07 1.98
CA SER A 78 2.20 -14.78 1.30
C SER A 78 3.43 -15.00 2.19
N HIS A 79 3.65 -14.12 3.16
CA HIS A 79 4.75 -14.18 4.11
C HIS A 79 4.20 -14.43 5.52
N PRO A 80 4.91 -15.14 6.41
CA PRO A 80 4.39 -15.53 7.72
C PRO A 80 3.94 -14.34 8.57
N LYS A 81 4.72 -13.26 8.58
CA LYS A 81 4.47 -12.08 9.40
C LYS A 81 4.35 -10.79 8.57
N PRO A 82 3.57 -9.81 9.03
CA PRO A 82 3.64 -8.45 8.50
C PRO A 82 5.01 -7.83 8.81
N HIS A 83 5.43 -6.89 7.96
CA HIS A 83 6.68 -6.17 8.10
C HIS A 83 6.44 -4.66 8.25
N LEU A 84 7.50 -3.91 8.52
CA LEU A 84 7.39 -2.48 8.83
C LEU A 84 6.75 -1.64 7.71
N GLY A 85 6.87 -2.05 6.45
CA GLY A 85 6.12 -1.45 5.34
C GLY A 85 4.59 -1.51 5.49
N ASN A 86 4.05 -2.55 6.15
CA ASN A 86 2.62 -2.65 6.44
C ASN A 86 2.17 -1.62 7.49
N ARG A 87 3.07 -1.12 8.35
CA ARG A 87 2.75 -0.12 9.38
C ARG A 87 2.29 1.21 8.78
N LEU A 88 2.92 1.71 7.72
CA LEU A 88 2.51 2.97 7.09
C LEU A 88 1.06 2.91 6.60
N ILE A 89 0.67 1.77 6.03
CA ILE A 89 -0.71 1.55 5.60
C ILE A 89 -1.61 1.52 6.83
N ALA A 90 -1.26 0.79 7.89
CA ALA A 90 -2.03 0.75 9.14
C ALA A 90 -2.24 2.15 9.75
N ASP A 91 -1.22 3.00 9.76
CA ASP A 91 -1.31 4.39 10.24
C ASP A 91 -2.35 5.20 9.43
N MET A 92 -2.41 5.00 8.12
CA MET A 92 -3.43 5.62 7.25
C MET A 92 -4.82 5.05 7.48
N LEU A 93 -4.96 3.73 7.69
CA LEU A 93 -6.25 3.11 8.00
C LEU A 93 -6.82 3.68 9.30
N SER A 94 -6.02 3.66 10.37
CA SER A 94 -6.40 4.20 11.68
C SER A 94 -6.79 5.67 11.55
N TYR A 95 -6.01 6.47 10.83
CA TYR A 95 -6.34 7.86 10.57
C TYR A 95 -7.69 8.03 9.88
N PHE A 96 -7.92 7.37 8.73
CA PHE A 96 -9.19 7.51 8.01
C PHE A 96 -10.39 6.97 8.80
N GLN A 97 -10.21 5.92 9.61
CA GLN A 97 -11.27 5.43 10.52
C GLN A 97 -11.64 6.50 11.55
N ARG A 98 -10.65 7.16 12.19
CA ARG A 98 -10.91 8.29 13.10
C ARG A 98 -11.63 9.46 12.42
N GLN A 99 -11.50 9.59 11.10
CA GLN A 99 -12.23 10.59 10.32
C GLN A 99 -13.64 10.16 9.88
N GLY A 100 -14.11 9.00 10.31
CA GLY A 100 -15.45 8.48 10.02
C GLY A 100 -15.54 7.55 8.82
N GLY A 101 -14.40 7.11 8.28
CA GLY A 101 -14.36 6.16 7.18
C GLY A 101 -14.66 4.73 7.63
N ARG A 102 -15.51 4.02 6.88
CA ARG A 102 -15.84 2.62 7.15
C ARG A 102 -14.79 1.70 6.53
N LEU A 103 -14.08 0.92 7.36
CA LEU A 103 -13.01 0.05 6.90
C LEU A 103 -13.53 -1.28 6.34
N TYR A 104 -13.15 -1.57 5.10
CA TYR A 104 -13.18 -2.87 4.46
C TYR A 104 -11.75 -3.39 4.40
N LEU A 105 -11.48 -4.49 5.10
CA LEU A 105 -10.15 -5.06 5.22
C LEU A 105 -10.12 -6.43 4.55
N CYS A 106 -9.48 -6.49 3.39
CA CYS A 106 -9.34 -7.72 2.62
C CYS A 106 -8.10 -8.51 3.08
N ILE A 107 -8.29 -9.80 3.36
CA ILE A 107 -7.22 -10.78 3.41
C ILE A 107 -7.08 -11.39 2.03
N ALA A 108 -5.99 -11.06 1.34
CA ALA A 108 -5.71 -11.47 -0.03
C ALA A 108 -5.13 -12.90 -0.11
N ASP A 109 -5.90 -13.86 0.39
CA ASP A 109 -5.53 -15.28 0.45
C ASP A 109 -5.57 -15.95 -0.93
N ILE A 110 -6.46 -15.52 -1.83
CA ILE A 110 -6.50 -16.00 -3.21
C ILE A 110 -5.26 -15.53 -3.99
N GLU A 111 -4.86 -14.26 -3.88
CA GLU A 111 -3.59 -13.79 -4.47
C GLU A 111 -2.39 -14.55 -3.89
N SER A 112 -2.38 -14.77 -2.57
CA SER A 112 -1.30 -15.52 -1.91
C SER A 112 -1.22 -16.96 -2.41
N LEU A 113 -2.36 -17.60 -2.70
CA LEU A 113 -2.44 -18.91 -3.33
C LEU A 113 -1.96 -18.89 -4.78
N THR A 114 -2.53 -18.03 -5.62
CA THR A 114 -2.31 -18.09 -7.08
C THR A 114 -0.96 -17.53 -7.53
N VAL A 115 -0.39 -16.59 -6.77
CA VAL A 115 0.88 -15.93 -7.11
C VAL A 115 2.06 -16.53 -6.34
N ARG A 116 1.83 -17.01 -5.10
CA ARG A 116 2.90 -17.46 -4.20
C ARG A 116 2.74 -18.90 -3.70
N GLY A 117 1.67 -19.59 -4.09
CA GLY A 117 1.46 -21.00 -3.73
C GLY A 117 1.15 -21.24 -2.25
N VAL A 118 0.70 -20.22 -1.51
CA VAL A 118 0.34 -20.39 -0.09
C VAL A 118 -1.02 -21.05 0.04
N PRO A 119 -1.13 -22.23 0.70
CA PRO A 119 -2.42 -22.87 0.95
C PRO A 119 -3.40 -21.97 1.72
N LEU A 120 -4.69 -22.12 1.45
CA LEU A 120 -5.72 -21.24 2.04
C LEU A 120 -5.83 -21.38 3.56
N ASP A 121 -5.66 -22.58 4.10
CA ASP A 121 -5.63 -22.85 5.54
C ASP A 121 -4.44 -22.18 6.21
N GLU A 122 -3.26 -22.26 5.62
CA GLU A 122 -2.06 -21.57 6.11
C GLU A 122 -2.19 -20.04 5.98
N GLY A 123 -2.73 -19.54 4.86
CA GLY A 123 -3.03 -18.12 4.69
C GLY A 123 -4.03 -17.61 5.73
N ARG A 124 -5.06 -18.41 6.05
CA ARG A 124 -6.04 -18.11 7.10
C ARG A 124 -5.41 -18.08 8.49
N ARG A 125 -4.56 -19.05 8.80
CA ARG A 125 -3.82 -19.11 10.06
C ARG A 125 -2.96 -17.85 10.24
N ARG A 126 -2.14 -17.50 9.25
CA ARG A 126 -1.32 -16.28 9.27
C ARG A 126 -2.16 -15.01 9.44
N ALA A 127 -3.28 -14.91 8.74
CA ALA A 127 -4.17 -13.76 8.87
C ALA A 127 -4.65 -13.54 10.30
N LEU A 128 -5.14 -14.61 10.93
CA LEU A 128 -5.75 -14.58 12.26
C LEU A 128 -4.71 -14.47 13.39
N GLU A 129 -3.56 -15.13 13.25
CA GLU A 129 -2.54 -15.20 14.30
C GLU A 129 -1.53 -14.06 14.24
N GLU A 130 -1.25 -13.51 13.05
CA GLU A 130 -0.14 -12.56 12.86
C GLU A 130 -0.63 -11.21 12.31
N PHE A 131 -1.38 -11.19 11.20
CA PHE A 131 -1.71 -9.93 10.52
C PHE A 131 -2.77 -9.11 11.24
N LEU A 132 -3.93 -9.69 11.56
CA LEU A 132 -5.01 -8.96 12.23
C LEU A 132 -4.59 -8.49 13.63
N PRO A 133 -3.93 -9.32 14.47
CA PRO A 133 -3.42 -8.85 15.76
C PRO A 133 -2.39 -7.72 15.63
N ALA A 134 -1.50 -7.80 14.65
CA ALA A 134 -0.53 -6.73 14.42
C ALA A 134 -1.20 -5.42 13.99
N LEU A 135 -2.20 -5.46 13.09
CA LEU A 135 -2.95 -4.27 12.69
C LEU A 135 -3.73 -3.67 13.88
N TYR A 136 -4.36 -4.52 14.69
CA TYR A 136 -5.03 -4.10 15.91
C TYR A 136 -4.05 -3.41 16.89
N ALA A 137 -2.88 -4.00 17.11
CA ALA A 137 -1.83 -3.43 17.96
C ALA A 137 -1.27 -2.10 17.41
N LEU A 138 -1.35 -1.89 16.09
CA LEU A 138 -0.99 -0.63 15.44
C LEU A 138 -2.12 0.43 15.48
N GLY A 139 -3.25 0.12 16.12
CA GLY A 139 -4.35 1.06 16.33
C GLY A 139 -5.36 1.11 15.18
N VAL A 140 -5.37 0.10 14.30
CA VAL A 140 -6.48 -0.11 13.36
C VAL A 140 -7.65 -0.70 14.15
N ASP A 141 -8.83 -0.09 14.04
CA ASP A 141 -10.03 -0.61 14.68
C ASP A 141 -10.57 -1.78 13.84
N ILE A 142 -10.10 -2.98 14.17
CA ILE A 142 -10.48 -4.23 13.51
C ILE A 142 -11.90 -4.65 13.91
N GLU A 143 -12.35 -4.30 15.12
CA GLU A 143 -13.66 -4.69 15.64
C GLU A 143 -14.80 -4.02 14.87
N SER A 144 -14.62 -2.76 14.49
CA SER A 144 -15.60 -2.04 13.66
C SER A 144 -15.48 -2.34 12.16
N ALA A 145 -14.43 -3.06 11.73
CA ALA A 145 -14.12 -3.25 10.32
C ALA A 145 -14.89 -4.41 9.69
N PHE A 146 -15.20 -4.29 8.40
CA PHE A 146 -15.65 -5.40 7.58
C PHE A 146 -14.42 -6.19 7.11
N VAL A 147 -13.99 -7.15 7.91
CA VAL A 147 -12.85 -8.04 7.60
C VAL A 147 -13.35 -9.26 6.83
N TYR A 148 -12.69 -9.58 5.71
CA TYR A 148 -13.06 -10.75 4.91
C TYR A 148 -11.86 -11.40 4.22
N PHE A 149 -12.04 -12.66 3.84
CA PHE A 149 -11.08 -13.42 3.02
C PHE A 149 -11.58 -13.45 1.57
N GLN A 150 -10.70 -13.23 0.58
CA GLN A 150 -11.09 -13.32 -0.83
C GLN A 150 -11.75 -14.68 -1.13
N SER A 151 -11.19 -15.75 -0.58
CA SER A 151 -11.71 -17.12 -0.74
C SER A 151 -13.14 -17.33 -0.23
N ALA A 152 -13.57 -16.51 0.73
CA ALA A 152 -14.88 -16.63 1.38
C ALA A 152 -15.93 -15.68 0.79
N MET A 153 -15.62 -14.95 -0.29
CA MET A 153 -16.48 -13.90 -0.85
C MET A 153 -16.94 -14.20 -2.29
N PRO A 154 -18.01 -15.00 -2.48
CA PRO A 154 -18.55 -15.35 -3.81
C PRO A 154 -18.84 -14.16 -4.72
N ILE A 155 -19.19 -13.01 -4.15
CA ILE A 155 -19.47 -11.78 -4.90
C ILE A 155 -18.24 -11.28 -5.69
N LEU A 156 -17.03 -11.47 -5.16
CA LEU A 156 -15.79 -11.08 -5.83
C LEU A 156 -15.60 -11.88 -7.12
N TYR A 157 -15.87 -13.19 -7.08
CA TYR A 157 -15.75 -14.07 -8.24
C TYR A 157 -16.75 -13.73 -9.34
N ARG A 158 -17.99 -13.37 -8.98
CA ARG A 158 -19.00 -12.93 -9.95
C ARG A 158 -18.57 -11.62 -10.62
N LEU A 159 -18.03 -10.68 -9.86
CA LEU A 159 -17.51 -9.43 -10.41
C LEU A 159 -16.25 -9.69 -11.26
N ALA A 160 -15.31 -10.52 -10.80
CA ALA A 160 -14.12 -10.90 -11.56
C ALA A 160 -14.48 -11.56 -12.91
N ALA A 161 -15.48 -12.45 -12.94
CA ALA A 161 -15.99 -13.02 -14.20
C ALA A 161 -16.56 -11.95 -15.14
N ARG A 162 -17.25 -10.94 -14.58
CA ARG A 162 -17.75 -9.81 -15.36
C ARG A 162 -16.61 -8.94 -15.90
N ILE A 163 -15.57 -8.71 -15.12
CA ILE A 163 -14.36 -7.98 -15.53
C ILE A 163 -13.67 -8.72 -16.67
N ALA A 164 -13.48 -10.03 -16.53
CA ALA A 164 -12.89 -10.88 -17.57
C ALA A 164 -13.65 -10.83 -18.90
N SER A 165 -14.97 -10.55 -18.88
CA SER A 165 -15.78 -10.41 -20.10
C SER A 165 -15.62 -9.08 -20.85
N ILE A 166 -14.97 -8.07 -20.24
CA ILE A 166 -14.84 -6.71 -20.80
C ILE A 166 -13.39 -6.20 -20.90
N VAL A 167 -12.43 -7.03 -20.48
CA VAL A 167 -11.00 -6.74 -20.54
C VAL A 167 -10.35 -7.75 -21.47
N SER A 168 -9.71 -7.25 -22.51
CA SER A 168 -8.96 -8.08 -23.47
C SER A 168 -7.59 -8.48 -22.94
N SER A 169 -7.04 -9.58 -23.48
CA SER A 169 -5.69 -10.02 -23.14
C SER A 169 -4.61 -8.98 -23.52
N SER A 170 -4.80 -8.24 -24.62
CA SER A 170 -3.89 -7.17 -25.03
C SER A 170 -3.88 -6.03 -24.01
N GLU A 171 -5.05 -5.62 -23.50
CA GLU A 171 -5.11 -4.58 -22.46
C GLU A 171 -4.42 -5.03 -21.17
N LEU A 172 -4.58 -6.30 -20.77
CA LEU A 172 -3.87 -6.83 -19.61
C LEU A 172 -2.36 -6.84 -19.80
N HIS A 173 -1.88 -7.22 -20.98
CA HIS A 173 -0.47 -7.17 -21.31
C HIS A 173 0.05 -5.73 -21.31
N ASP A 174 -0.71 -4.76 -21.83
CA ASP A 174 -0.32 -3.34 -21.79
C ASP A 174 -0.23 -2.79 -20.36
N ILE A 175 -1.07 -3.27 -19.45
CA ILE A 175 -1.13 -2.81 -18.05
C ILE A 175 -0.07 -3.50 -17.18
N TYR A 176 0.08 -4.81 -17.28
CA TYR A 176 0.90 -5.61 -16.36
C TYR A 176 2.10 -6.30 -17.03
N GLY A 177 2.22 -6.26 -18.35
CA GLY A 177 3.19 -7.05 -19.12
C GLY A 177 2.80 -8.52 -19.17
N ASP A 178 3.80 -9.39 -19.29
CA ASP A 178 3.60 -10.83 -19.30
C ASP A 178 3.25 -11.34 -17.90
N VAL A 179 1.96 -11.63 -17.70
CA VAL A 179 1.42 -12.18 -16.46
C VAL A 179 0.92 -13.60 -16.62
N THR A 180 1.15 -14.41 -15.59
CA THR A 180 0.58 -15.75 -15.49
C THR A 180 -0.94 -15.71 -15.32
N PRO A 181 -1.68 -16.80 -15.61
CA PRO A 181 -3.11 -16.89 -15.31
C PRO A 181 -3.43 -16.62 -13.83
N GLY A 182 -2.56 -17.02 -12.91
CA GLY A 182 -2.72 -16.76 -11.48
C GLY A 182 -2.65 -15.27 -11.11
N GLN A 183 -1.71 -14.53 -11.72
CA GLN A 183 -1.58 -13.07 -11.56
C GLN A 183 -2.71 -12.31 -12.25
N MET A 184 -3.15 -12.77 -13.42
CA MET A 184 -4.32 -12.22 -14.11
C MET A 184 -5.57 -12.33 -13.24
N PHE A 185 -5.82 -13.52 -12.70
CA PHE A 185 -6.97 -13.76 -11.82
C PHE A 185 -6.90 -12.92 -10.54
N ALA A 186 -5.72 -12.86 -9.89
CA ALA A 186 -5.50 -12.01 -8.73
C ALA A 186 -5.80 -10.53 -9.04
N SER A 187 -5.39 -10.05 -10.22
CA SER A 187 -5.65 -8.67 -10.64
C SER A 187 -7.16 -8.39 -10.79
N PHE A 188 -7.94 -9.34 -11.32
CA PHE A 188 -9.41 -9.18 -11.40
C PHE A 188 -10.08 -9.22 -10.02
N ILE A 189 -9.62 -10.08 -9.12
CA ILE A 189 -10.13 -10.15 -7.76
C ILE A 189 -9.80 -8.84 -7.01
N GLN A 190 -8.61 -8.28 -7.19
CA GLN A 190 -8.21 -7.02 -6.56
C GLN A 190 -9.05 -5.83 -7.06
N VAL A 191 -9.40 -5.78 -8.35
CA VAL A 191 -10.37 -4.80 -8.86
C VAL A 191 -11.73 -5.01 -8.20
N ALA A 192 -12.16 -6.26 -8.03
CA ALA A 192 -13.42 -6.57 -7.37
C ALA A 192 -13.42 -6.16 -5.89
N ASP A 193 -12.29 -6.32 -5.18
CA ASP A 193 -12.10 -5.82 -3.82
C ASP A 193 -12.26 -4.31 -3.77
N ILE A 194 -11.55 -3.57 -4.65
CA ILE A 194 -11.62 -2.09 -4.77
C ILE A 194 -13.05 -1.58 -4.96
N LEU A 195 -13.88 -2.33 -5.67
CA LEU A 195 -15.27 -1.99 -5.91
C LEU A 195 -16.26 -2.61 -4.89
N LEU A 196 -15.80 -3.49 -3.99
CA LEU A 196 -16.66 -4.21 -3.05
C LEU A 196 -17.46 -3.27 -2.13
N PRO A 197 -16.88 -2.22 -1.50
CA PRO A 197 -17.67 -1.31 -0.67
C PRO A 197 -18.84 -0.73 -1.44
N GLN A 198 -18.62 -0.42 -2.72
CA GLN A 198 -19.65 0.19 -3.57
C GLN A 198 -20.71 -0.82 -4.05
N LEU A 199 -20.32 -2.10 -4.17
CA LEU A 199 -21.27 -3.17 -4.43
C LEU A 199 -22.23 -3.41 -3.27
N LEU A 200 -21.76 -3.23 -2.04
CA LEU A 200 -22.51 -3.51 -0.81
C LEU A 200 -23.33 -2.30 -0.34
N GLU A 201 -22.78 -1.09 -0.46
CA GLU A 201 -23.38 0.13 0.09
C GLU A 201 -23.95 1.08 -0.98
N GLY A 202 -23.82 0.74 -2.26
CA GLY A 202 -24.08 1.67 -3.36
C GLY A 202 -22.89 2.58 -3.64
N PRO A 203 -23.02 3.61 -4.50
CA PRO A 203 -21.89 4.42 -5.01
C PRO A 203 -21.28 5.36 -3.95
N ILE A 204 -20.71 4.78 -2.88
CA ILE A 204 -20.00 5.47 -1.82
C ILE A 204 -18.56 5.78 -2.28
N PRO A 205 -18.04 7.00 -2.03
CA PRO A 205 -16.64 7.27 -2.30
C PRO A 205 -15.74 6.35 -1.49
N THR A 206 -14.82 5.67 -2.18
CA THR A 206 -13.87 4.74 -1.56
C THR A 206 -12.47 5.31 -1.66
N VAL A 207 -11.74 5.32 -0.53
CA VAL A 207 -10.30 5.61 -0.48
C VAL A 207 -9.50 4.32 -0.37
N VAL A 208 -8.43 4.19 -1.14
CA VAL A 208 -7.49 3.07 -1.06
C VAL A 208 -6.10 3.57 -0.64
N PRO A 209 -5.72 3.43 0.64
CA PRO A 209 -4.36 3.70 1.11
C PRO A 209 -3.41 2.61 0.63
N VAL A 210 -2.42 2.97 -0.19
CA VAL A 210 -1.48 2.01 -0.78
C VAL A 210 -0.08 2.60 -0.92
N ALA A 211 0.90 1.73 -1.15
CA ALA A 211 2.20 2.15 -1.65
C ALA A 211 2.11 2.48 -3.15
N VAL A 212 2.99 3.36 -3.65
CA VAL A 212 2.92 3.86 -5.04
C VAL A 212 3.00 2.77 -6.11
N ASP A 213 3.64 1.63 -5.82
CA ASP A 213 3.74 0.50 -6.75
C ASP A 213 2.39 -0.17 -7.07
N GLN A 214 1.34 0.14 -6.30
CA GLN A 214 -0.01 -0.37 -6.51
C GLN A 214 -0.88 0.52 -7.42
N ASP A 215 -0.40 1.68 -7.89
CA ASP A 215 -1.19 2.58 -8.73
C ASP A 215 -1.71 1.93 -10.02
N THR A 216 -0.97 0.96 -10.57
CA THR A 216 -1.40 0.17 -11.72
C THR A 216 -2.77 -0.48 -11.48
N HIS A 217 -2.99 -1.08 -10.29
CA HIS A 217 -4.28 -1.67 -9.92
C HIS A 217 -5.37 -0.61 -9.71
N ILE A 218 -5.02 0.56 -9.16
CA ILE A 218 -5.97 1.68 -8.98
C ILE A 218 -6.45 2.20 -10.32
N ARG A 219 -5.53 2.46 -11.26
CA ARG A 219 -5.85 2.91 -12.63
C ARG A 219 -6.70 1.87 -13.36
N PHE A 220 -6.29 0.61 -13.32
CA PHE A 220 -7.06 -0.47 -13.92
C PHE A 220 -8.47 -0.56 -13.36
N THR A 221 -8.62 -0.45 -12.03
CA THR A 221 -9.94 -0.45 -11.39
C THR A 221 -10.79 0.72 -11.85
N ARG A 222 -10.23 1.93 -11.95
CA ARG A 222 -10.96 3.12 -12.40
C ARG A 222 -11.48 2.96 -13.83
N ASP A 223 -10.68 2.38 -14.71
CA ASP A 223 -11.10 2.14 -16.10
C ASP A 223 -12.18 1.06 -16.19
N VAL A 224 -12.07 -0.01 -15.41
CA VAL A 224 -13.11 -1.03 -15.28
C VAL A 224 -14.41 -0.44 -14.70
N ALA A 225 -14.33 0.38 -13.65
CA ALA A 225 -15.48 1.01 -13.01
C ALA A 225 -16.32 1.84 -13.99
N LYS A 226 -15.65 2.62 -14.86
CA LYS A 226 -16.31 3.40 -15.93
C LYS A 226 -17.10 2.51 -16.90
N ARG A 227 -16.55 1.35 -17.26
CA ARG A 227 -17.16 0.40 -18.21
C ARG A 227 -18.31 -0.39 -17.59
N LEU A 228 -18.23 -0.75 -16.31
CA LEU A 228 -19.20 -1.64 -15.67
C LEU A 228 -20.56 -1.00 -15.37
N ASN A 229 -20.61 0.33 -15.25
CA ASN A 229 -21.78 1.23 -15.25
C ASN A 229 -21.51 2.40 -14.28
N ALA A 230 -21.28 3.60 -14.80
CA ALA A 230 -20.96 4.80 -14.02
C ALA A 230 -22.03 5.20 -12.98
N ARG A 231 -23.28 4.72 -13.11
CA ARG A 231 -24.33 4.96 -12.10
C ARG A 231 -24.18 4.08 -10.85
N ARG A 232 -23.42 2.99 -10.94
CA ARG A 232 -23.22 2.03 -9.85
C ARG A 232 -21.88 2.19 -9.14
N PHE A 233 -20.88 2.75 -9.83
CA PHE A 233 -19.53 2.93 -9.29
C PHE A 233 -19.06 4.37 -9.44
N THR A 234 -18.61 4.94 -8.33
CA THR A 234 -17.71 6.08 -8.28
C THR A 234 -16.27 5.62 -8.49
N LEU A 235 -15.42 6.52 -8.99
CA LEU A 235 -14.01 6.21 -9.17
C LEU A 235 -13.32 6.19 -7.80
N PRO A 236 -12.60 5.10 -7.44
CA PRO A 236 -11.89 5.05 -6.18
C PRO A 236 -10.80 6.13 -6.14
N SER A 237 -10.71 6.79 -4.98
CA SER A 237 -9.61 7.69 -4.63
C SER A 237 -8.48 6.89 -4.01
N ALA A 238 -7.25 7.38 -4.08
CA ALA A 238 -6.10 6.73 -3.48
C ALA A 238 -5.14 7.74 -2.88
N PHE A 239 -4.47 7.34 -1.80
CA PHE A 239 -3.34 8.07 -1.22
C PHE A 239 -2.14 7.12 -1.22
N TYR A 240 -1.01 7.63 -1.69
CA TYR A 240 0.17 6.83 -2.01
C TYR A 240 1.30 7.15 -1.04
N THR A 241 1.85 6.13 -0.39
CA THR A 241 3.10 6.28 0.34
C THR A 241 4.29 6.08 -0.58
N GLU A 242 5.41 6.70 -0.21
CA GLU A 242 6.72 6.21 -0.65
C GLU A 242 6.89 4.72 -0.28
N LEU A 243 7.78 4.03 -1.00
CA LEU A 243 8.17 2.67 -0.63
C LEU A 243 9.10 2.73 0.58
N THR A 244 8.85 1.89 1.59
CA THR A 244 9.80 1.72 2.70
C THR A 244 11.08 1.07 2.16
N PRO A 245 12.24 1.75 2.22
CA PRO A 245 13.48 1.19 1.70
C PRO A 245 13.88 -0.05 2.50
N GLY A 246 14.49 -1.01 1.81
CA GLY A 246 15.05 -2.18 2.46
C GLY A 246 16.33 -1.81 3.20
N LEU A 247 16.58 -2.47 4.34
CA LEU A 247 17.77 -2.23 5.16
C LEU A 247 19.08 -2.44 4.39
N THR A 248 19.08 -3.25 3.34
CA THR A 248 20.26 -3.50 2.49
C THR A 248 20.50 -2.42 1.42
N GLY A 249 19.76 -1.30 1.47
CA GLY A 249 19.87 -0.20 0.50
C GLY A 249 19.01 -0.38 -0.75
N THR A 250 18.13 -1.39 -0.78
CA THR A 250 17.16 -1.57 -1.87
C THR A 250 16.03 -0.54 -1.75
N SER A 251 15.45 -0.16 -2.89
CA SER A 251 14.36 0.85 -2.94
C SER A 251 13.06 0.40 -2.27
N LYS A 252 12.90 -0.90 -1.95
CA LYS A 252 11.75 -1.47 -1.25
C LYS A 252 12.20 -2.61 -0.33
N MET A 253 11.56 -2.74 0.84
CA MET A 253 11.62 -3.95 1.66
C MET A 253 11.07 -5.14 0.89
N SER A 254 11.81 -6.25 0.86
CA SER A 254 11.39 -7.46 0.15
C SER A 254 11.32 -8.67 1.06
N LYS A 255 10.15 -9.32 1.07
CA LYS A 255 9.91 -10.64 1.69
C LYS A 255 10.87 -11.73 1.19
N SER A 256 11.41 -11.59 -0.03
CA SER A 256 12.40 -12.52 -0.58
C SER A 256 13.84 -12.26 -0.10
N ILE A 257 14.10 -11.13 0.57
CA ILE A 257 15.40 -10.75 1.11
C ILE A 257 15.20 -10.48 2.62
N PRO A 258 15.24 -11.52 3.48
CA PRO A 258 14.93 -11.38 4.90
C PRO A 258 15.79 -10.36 5.66
N SER A 259 17.04 -10.14 5.24
CA SER A 259 17.92 -9.12 5.80
C SER A 259 17.50 -7.68 5.45
N SER A 260 16.68 -7.50 4.41
CA SER A 260 16.19 -6.18 3.98
C SER A 260 14.97 -5.68 4.75
N LEU A 261 14.25 -6.56 5.46
CA LEU A 261 12.97 -6.25 6.11
C LEU A 261 13.07 -6.35 7.63
N ILE A 262 12.18 -5.63 8.32
CA ILE A 262 11.92 -5.79 9.76
C ILE A 262 10.52 -6.35 9.91
N GLU A 263 10.39 -7.53 10.52
CA GLU A 263 9.10 -8.12 10.83
C GLU A 263 8.49 -7.46 12.07
N LEU A 264 7.17 -7.38 12.13
CA LEU A 264 6.51 -6.95 13.37
C LEU A 264 6.59 -8.09 14.39
N GLY A 265 7.06 -7.78 15.60
CA GLY A 265 7.33 -8.78 16.64
C GLY A 265 8.64 -9.55 16.42
N GLU A 266 9.58 -9.01 15.64
CA GLU A 266 10.94 -9.55 15.52
C GLU A 266 11.70 -9.44 16.85
N ALA A 267 12.49 -10.47 17.18
CA ALA A 267 13.26 -10.49 18.43
C ALA A 267 14.34 -9.39 18.44
N ASP A 268 14.53 -8.74 19.60
CA ASP A 268 15.49 -7.66 19.81
C ASP A 268 16.91 -7.98 19.31
N THR A 269 17.38 -9.22 19.51
CA THR A 269 18.71 -9.65 19.07
C THR A 269 18.85 -9.60 17.55
N VAL A 270 17.85 -10.08 16.82
CA VAL A 270 17.80 -10.09 15.36
C VAL A 270 17.64 -8.66 14.84
N LEU A 271 16.75 -7.87 15.45
CA LEU A 271 16.54 -6.47 15.09
C LEU A 271 17.82 -5.65 15.22
N ARG A 272 18.55 -5.78 16.34
CA ARG A 272 19.83 -5.08 16.57
C ARG A 272 20.85 -5.43 15.50
N GLN A 273 20.98 -6.71 15.16
CA GLN A 273 21.90 -7.16 14.12
C GLN A 273 21.54 -6.54 12.75
N LYS A 274 20.26 -6.58 12.38
CA LYS A 274 19.77 -6.00 11.11
C LYS A 274 20.01 -4.50 11.03
N ILE A 275 19.73 -3.75 12.09
CA ILE A 275 19.95 -2.29 12.13
C ILE A 275 21.45 -1.95 12.07
N GLN A 276 22.31 -2.70 12.76
CA GLN A 276 23.75 -2.50 12.71
C GLN A 276 24.35 -2.74 11.32
N GLN A 277 23.74 -3.64 10.54
CA GLN A 277 24.15 -3.97 9.17
C GLN A 277 23.42 -3.13 8.11
N ALA A 278 22.52 -2.23 8.51
CA ALA A 278 21.72 -1.46 7.58
C ALA A 278 22.59 -0.49 6.76
N PHE A 279 22.24 -0.32 5.48
CA PHE A 279 22.87 0.62 4.59
C PHE A 279 22.66 2.05 5.10
N THR A 280 23.77 2.77 5.28
CA THR A 280 23.74 4.17 5.73
C THR A 280 24.32 5.07 4.65
N GLY A 281 23.93 6.35 4.69
CA GLY A 281 24.61 7.40 3.92
C GLY A 281 25.89 7.90 4.58
N GLY A 282 26.55 7.07 5.39
CA GLY A 282 27.80 7.40 6.07
C GLY A 282 29.01 7.50 5.13
N ARG A 283 30.19 7.74 5.69
CA ARG A 283 31.47 7.73 4.97
C ARG A 283 32.31 6.53 5.41
N ALA A 284 33.38 6.24 4.68
CA ALA A 284 34.23 5.07 4.96
C ALA A 284 34.91 5.17 6.33
N THR A 285 35.25 6.38 6.78
CA THR A 285 35.86 6.62 8.09
C THR A 285 35.12 7.67 8.91
N ALA A 286 35.31 7.63 10.24
CA ALA A 286 34.77 8.64 11.15
C ALA A 286 35.35 10.04 10.88
N GLU A 287 36.60 10.14 10.44
CA GLU A 287 37.24 11.41 10.08
C GLU A 287 36.56 12.05 8.86
N GLU A 288 36.40 11.29 7.78
CA GLU A 288 35.69 11.75 6.59
C GLU A 288 34.24 12.13 6.91
N HIS A 289 33.56 11.34 7.75
CA HIS A 289 32.20 11.65 8.14
C HIS A 289 32.09 12.96 8.93
N ARG A 290 33.03 13.24 9.84
CA ARG A 290 33.07 14.53 10.55
C ARG A 290 33.37 15.69 9.63
N ARG A 291 34.23 15.49 8.61
CA ARG A 291 34.64 16.54 7.68
C ARG A 291 33.59 16.86 6.61
N TYR A 292 32.93 15.84 6.07
CA TYR A 292 32.05 15.96 4.90
C TYR A 292 30.58 15.64 5.17
N GLY A 293 30.24 15.19 6.38
CA GLY A 293 28.90 14.74 6.74
C GLY A 293 28.47 13.44 6.04
N GLY A 294 27.28 12.98 6.42
CA GLY A 294 26.56 11.91 5.74
C GLY A 294 25.56 12.44 4.71
N ASN A 295 25.01 11.54 3.91
CA ASN A 295 23.90 11.81 3.01
C ASN A 295 22.61 11.13 3.51
N PRO A 296 21.70 11.86 4.20
CA PRO A 296 20.44 11.30 4.68
C PRO A 296 19.52 10.79 3.56
N SER A 297 19.63 11.32 2.33
CA SER A 297 18.72 10.97 1.23
C SER A 297 18.86 9.53 0.74
N ILE A 298 19.98 8.87 1.06
CA ILE A 298 20.22 7.46 0.74
C ILE A 298 20.31 6.58 1.99
N CYS A 299 20.15 7.16 3.19
CA CYS A 299 20.34 6.44 4.44
C CYS A 299 19.06 5.70 4.85
N THR A 300 19.11 4.37 4.89
CA THR A 300 17.94 3.56 5.26
C THR A 300 17.50 3.81 6.71
N VAL A 301 18.47 3.98 7.63
CA VAL A 301 18.20 4.31 9.03
C VAL A 301 17.48 5.65 9.15
N PHE A 302 17.92 6.67 8.41
CA PHE A 302 17.23 7.97 8.39
C PHE A 302 15.81 7.84 7.83
N ALA A 303 15.62 7.10 6.74
CA ALA A 303 14.30 6.85 6.18
C ALA A 303 13.38 6.14 7.19
N LEU A 304 13.87 5.14 7.93
CA LEU A 304 13.10 4.49 8.99
C LEU A 304 12.67 5.44 10.09
N MET A 305 13.60 6.31 10.54
CA MET A 305 13.30 7.33 11.54
C MET A 305 12.23 8.31 11.05
N ARG A 306 12.37 8.79 9.81
CA ARG A 306 11.40 9.70 9.17
C ARG A 306 10.02 9.05 8.99
N HIS A 307 9.98 7.77 8.61
CA HIS A 307 8.76 7.08 8.19
C HIS A 307 7.99 6.46 9.36
N HIS A 308 8.67 6.03 10.43
CA HIS A 308 8.03 5.15 11.43
C HIS A 308 8.20 5.57 12.89
N PHE A 309 9.38 6.07 13.28
CA PHE A 309 9.78 6.07 14.69
C PHE A 309 9.83 7.46 15.33
N ILE A 310 10.32 8.48 14.62
CA ILE A 310 10.34 9.84 15.15
C ILE A 310 9.01 10.48 14.79
N THR A 311 8.19 10.86 15.76
CA THR A 311 6.88 11.49 15.52
C THR A 311 6.91 13.00 15.73
N ASP A 312 7.90 13.49 16.49
CA ASP A 312 8.16 14.91 16.73
C ASP A 312 8.93 15.53 15.56
N ASP A 313 8.46 16.68 15.10
CA ASP A 313 9.08 17.44 14.01
C ASP A 313 10.04 18.53 14.53
N THR A 314 10.10 18.75 15.85
CA THR A 314 10.94 19.75 16.53
C THR A 314 12.32 19.25 16.92
#